data_AF-A0AAW6XYU0-F1
#
_entry.id   AF-A0AAW6XYU0-F1
#
_cell.length_a   1.000
_cell.length_b   1.000
_cell.length_c   1.000
_cell.angle_alpha   90.00
_cell.angle_beta   90.00
_cell.angle_gamma   90.00
#
_symmetry.space_group_name_H-M   'P 1'
#
loop_
_entity.id
_entity.type
_entity.pdbx_description
1 polymer ?
#
loop_
_entity_poly.entity_id
_entity_poly.type
_entity_poly.pdbx_seq_one_letter_code
_entity_poly.pdbx_strand_id
1 'polypeptide(L)'
;MSVVTTRYVEAAGGIIYRKRNTIDSSNTSDLKKTSNQASMISDDDFELCLVYRPKYDDWSWPKGKNEDNESHRHTAVREVGEETGYAVTLGPHIAQIEYPLENEGKKSISKSGAKNSSQNNNKTEVVKRIHYWMMREIDENAAMKRLPAFGPIKPAKPTEIGNVIWLTPSKARKKLTHDSDRKVLDAFLEKLHDGQTEYKTLILVRHGKAESRKSWQGSEATRPITPLGSAASYALGRELACYAPNRIVSSPWKRCVETVATFAHDSSLSIEQIAELTEDHHENKPKSTLSVLISEIQNLDCNAKNTEANINNSTVMCLHRPIIGTFFDYLRGITKPRAHKRILSQKSPYMPTGSAIVLHISNTSKGARIIDIEKVLPIVY
;
A
#
# COMPACT_ATOMS: atom_id res chain seq x y z
N MET A 1 33.13 2.90 26.74
CA MET A 1 31.67 2.89 26.48
C MET A 1 31.37 1.65 25.66
N SER A 2 30.60 0.70 26.18
CA SER A 2 30.17 -0.47 25.40
C SER A 2 29.13 -0.02 24.38
N VAL A 3 29.43 -0.17 23.09
CA VAL A 3 28.48 0.09 22.01
C VAL A 3 27.55 -1.11 21.95
N VAL A 4 26.28 -0.93 22.34
CA VAL A 4 25.24 -1.93 22.10
C VAL A 4 24.88 -1.84 20.62
N THR A 5 25.24 -2.86 19.84
CA THR A 5 24.81 -2.97 18.44
C THR A 5 23.41 -3.60 18.43
N THR A 6 22.39 -2.86 18.00
CA THR A 6 21.04 -3.40 17.78
C THR A 6 20.95 -3.99 16.37
N ARG A 7 20.52 -5.26 16.28
CA ARG A 7 20.23 -5.91 15.00
C ARG A 7 18.72 -5.99 14.79
N TYR A 8 18.23 -5.53 13.65
CA TYR A 8 16.82 -5.63 13.31
C TYR A 8 16.49 -6.91 12.55
N VAL A 9 15.37 -7.53 12.92
CA VAL A 9 14.66 -8.51 12.11
C VAL A 9 13.44 -7.79 11.54
N GLU A 10 13.50 -7.51 10.24
CA GLU A 10 12.46 -6.80 9.52
C GLU A 10 11.31 -7.76 9.17
N ALA A 11 10.10 -7.26 9.33
CA ALA A 11 8.86 -8.00 9.13
C ALA A 11 7.74 -7.08 8.67
N ALA A 12 6.71 -7.67 8.08
CA ALA A 12 5.54 -6.93 7.63
C ALA A 12 4.27 -7.78 7.60
N GLY A 13 3.13 -7.12 7.62
CA GLY A 13 1.82 -7.74 7.58
C GLY A 13 0.71 -6.71 7.44
N GLY A 14 -0.51 -7.04 7.86
CA GLY A 14 -1.61 -6.10 7.76
C GLY A 14 -2.89 -6.52 8.44
N ILE A 15 -3.85 -5.60 8.42
CA ILE A 15 -5.24 -5.85 8.80
C ILE A 15 -6.04 -5.93 7.52
N ILE A 16 -6.48 -7.15 7.19
CA ILE A 16 -7.50 -7.35 6.15
C ILE A 16 -8.85 -6.96 6.74
N TYR A 17 -9.59 -6.11 6.05
CA TYR A 17 -10.90 -5.65 6.48
C TYR A 17 -11.91 -5.63 5.34
N ARG A 18 -13.17 -5.80 5.68
CA ARG A 18 -14.31 -5.67 4.77
C ARG A 18 -15.52 -5.16 5.52
N LYS A 19 -16.49 -4.58 4.79
CA LYS A 19 -17.81 -4.28 5.36
C LYS A 19 -18.56 -5.57 5.62
N ARG A 20 -19.23 -5.65 6.76
CA ARG A 20 -20.06 -6.78 7.14
C ARG A 20 -21.37 -6.75 6.35
N ASN A 21 -21.74 -7.89 5.74
CA ASN A 21 -23.07 -8.05 5.17
C ASN A 21 -24.07 -8.35 6.29
N THR A 22 -24.87 -7.35 6.69
CA THR A 22 -25.86 -7.48 7.78
C THR A 22 -27.19 -8.11 7.35
N ILE A 23 -27.24 -8.80 6.21
CA ILE A 23 -28.48 -9.38 5.67
C ILE A 23 -29.01 -10.53 6.57
N ASP A 24 -28.17 -11.16 7.38
CA ASP A 24 -28.53 -12.34 8.19
C ASP A 24 -28.78 -12.05 9.69
N SER A 25 -29.52 -10.99 10.03
CA SER A 25 -29.96 -10.76 11.41
C SER A 25 -31.30 -10.06 11.54
N SER A 26 -32.25 -10.34 10.64
CA SER A 26 -33.66 -9.99 10.88
C SER A 26 -34.42 -11.20 11.44
N ASN A 27 -34.13 -11.53 12.70
CA ASN A 27 -35.14 -12.14 13.55
C ASN A 27 -35.09 -11.53 14.95
N THR A 28 -36.22 -10.90 15.28
CA THR A 28 -36.72 -10.41 16.59
C THR A 28 -36.41 -8.97 17.02
N SER A 29 -37.42 -8.12 16.73
CA SER A 29 -38.01 -7.07 17.58
C SER A 29 -37.09 -6.12 18.35
N ASP A 30 -36.88 -4.93 17.79
CA ASP A 30 -37.40 -3.69 18.39
C ASP A 30 -37.16 -2.49 17.46
N LEU A 31 -38.19 -2.17 16.66
CA LEU A 31 -38.28 -0.90 15.96
C LEU A 31 -38.89 0.14 16.90
N LYS A 32 -38.07 1.10 17.33
CA LYS A 32 -38.41 2.54 17.38
C LYS A 32 -37.25 3.32 18.00
N LYS A 33 -36.52 4.10 17.18
CA LYS A 33 -36.31 5.54 17.41
C LYS A 33 -35.56 6.24 16.27
N THR A 34 -36.28 7.22 15.71
CA THR A 34 -35.83 8.55 15.26
C THR A 34 -34.78 8.68 14.16
N SER A 35 -35.31 9.00 12.97
CA SER A 35 -34.69 9.74 11.88
C SER A 35 -34.24 11.15 12.32
N ASN A 36 -32.92 11.38 12.37
CA ASN A 36 -32.17 12.62 12.05
C ASN A 36 -30.77 12.66 12.70
N GLN A 37 -29.97 11.62 12.49
CA GLN A 37 -28.52 11.70 12.69
C GLN A 37 -27.86 11.09 11.44
N ALA A 38 -26.91 11.81 10.85
CA ALA A 38 -26.01 11.22 9.86
C ALA A 38 -25.44 9.93 10.49
N SER A 39 -25.71 8.78 9.88
CA SER A 39 -25.36 7.48 10.47
C SER A 39 -23.84 7.44 10.71
N MET A 40 -23.43 7.59 11.97
CA MET A 40 -22.04 7.32 12.34
C MET A 40 -21.77 5.86 12.04
N ILE A 41 -20.78 5.61 11.17
CA ILE A 41 -20.31 4.26 10.87
C ILE A 41 -19.86 3.63 12.19
N SER A 42 -20.45 2.51 12.57
CA SER A 42 -20.04 1.74 13.73
C SER A 42 -18.77 0.95 13.37
N ASP A 43 -17.82 0.84 14.30
CA ASP A 43 -16.64 -0.02 14.11
C ASP A 43 -17.05 -1.44 13.72
N ASP A 44 -18.13 -1.92 14.33
CA ASP A 44 -18.66 -3.26 14.14
C ASP A 44 -19.46 -3.42 12.84
N ASP A 45 -19.53 -2.40 11.99
CA ASP A 45 -19.94 -2.51 10.59
C ASP A 45 -18.86 -3.16 9.71
N PHE A 46 -17.66 -3.37 10.25
CA PHE A 46 -16.56 -4.06 9.59
C PHE A 46 -16.24 -5.40 10.24
N GLU A 47 -15.58 -6.26 9.47
CA GLU A 47 -14.92 -7.47 9.95
C GLU A 47 -13.43 -7.41 9.63
N LEU A 48 -12.62 -7.95 10.55
CA LEU A 48 -11.16 -8.00 10.48
C LEU A 48 -10.69 -9.46 10.53
N CYS A 49 -9.67 -9.79 9.73
CA CYS A 49 -9.11 -11.14 9.64
C CYS A 49 -7.98 -11.36 10.67
N LEU A 50 -8.10 -12.39 11.50
CA LEU A 50 -7.08 -12.82 12.47
C LEU A 50 -6.63 -14.24 12.16
N VAL A 51 -5.37 -14.53 12.47
CA VAL A 51 -4.78 -15.88 12.37
C VAL A 51 -4.46 -16.45 13.75
N TYR A 52 -4.60 -17.76 13.87
CA TYR A 52 -4.18 -18.53 15.04
C TYR A 52 -2.88 -19.26 14.76
N ARG A 53 -1.88 -19.12 15.64
CA ARG A 53 -0.57 -19.78 15.51
C ARG A 53 -0.41 -20.88 16.55
N PRO A 54 -0.48 -22.17 16.18
CA PRO A 54 -0.40 -23.29 17.12
C PRO A 54 0.88 -23.31 17.96
N LYS A 55 2.01 -22.88 17.37
CA LYS A 55 3.31 -22.82 18.04
C LYS A 55 3.29 -21.99 19.34
N TYR A 56 2.51 -20.91 19.37
CA TYR A 56 2.47 -19.97 20.49
C TYR A 56 1.13 -19.99 21.23
N ASP A 57 0.14 -20.74 20.74
CA ASP A 57 -1.25 -20.71 21.21
C ASP A 57 -1.77 -19.25 21.30
N ASP A 58 -1.62 -18.51 20.20
CA ASP A 58 -1.98 -17.10 20.15
C ASP A 58 -2.77 -16.69 18.89
N TRP A 59 -3.49 -15.58 19.03
CA TRP A 59 -4.21 -14.90 17.96
C TRP A 59 -3.57 -13.55 17.69
N SER A 60 -3.21 -13.31 16.44
CA SER A 60 -2.57 -12.06 16.00
C SER A 60 -3.02 -11.64 14.61
N TRP A 61 -2.54 -10.48 14.17
CA TRP A 61 -2.58 -10.10 12.76
C TRP A 61 -1.63 -10.96 11.92
N PRO A 62 -1.99 -11.26 10.67
CA PRO A 62 -1.11 -11.99 9.76
C PRO A 62 0.14 -11.17 9.42
N LYS A 63 1.31 -11.79 9.53
CA LYS A 63 2.63 -11.14 9.36
C LYS A 63 3.77 -12.14 9.39
N GLY A 64 4.84 -11.83 8.67
CA GLY A 64 6.09 -12.57 8.77
C GLY A 64 7.30 -11.75 8.37
N LYS A 65 8.43 -12.44 8.21
CA LYS A 65 9.74 -11.79 8.06
C LYS A 65 9.97 -11.45 6.59
N ASN A 66 10.69 -10.37 6.35
CA ASN A 66 11.16 -10.08 5.00
C ASN A 66 12.07 -11.22 4.53
N GLU A 67 11.89 -11.64 3.28
CA GLU A 67 12.88 -12.41 2.56
C GLU A 67 14.07 -11.53 2.14
N ASP A 68 15.17 -12.16 1.73
CA ASP A 68 16.32 -11.43 1.19
C ASP A 68 15.91 -10.64 -0.05
N ASN A 69 16.32 -9.37 -0.10
CA ASN A 69 15.99 -8.42 -1.18
C ASN A 69 14.47 -8.21 -1.38
N GLU A 70 13.70 -8.29 -0.30
CA GLU A 70 12.26 -8.05 -0.29
C GLU A 70 11.91 -6.78 0.49
N SER A 71 11.05 -5.92 -0.10
CA SER A 71 10.52 -4.75 0.60
C SER A 71 9.45 -5.16 1.60
N HIS A 72 9.27 -4.37 2.67
CA HIS A 72 8.19 -4.59 3.63
C HIS A 72 6.80 -4.64 2.97
N ARG A 73 6.56 -3.86 1.91
CA ARG A 73 5.26 -3.88 1.21
C ARG A 73 5.03 -5.20 0.49
N HIS A 74 6.07 -5.74 -0.12
CA HIS A 74 6.01 -7.03 -0.79
C HIS A 74 5.83 -8.15 0.24
N THR A 75 6.64 -8.14 1.31
CA THR A 75 6.48 -9.03 2.46
C THR A 75 5.06 -8.99 3.01
N ALA A 76 4.48 -7.80 3.21
CA ALA A 76 3.15 -7.67 3.77
C ALA A 76 2.09 -8.39 2.92
N VAL A 77 2.11 -8.23 1.60
CA VAL A 77 1.15 -8.89 0.71
C VAL A 77 1.41 -10.40 0.64
N ARG A 78 2.69 -10.81 0.56
CA ARG A 78 3.07 -12.23 0.53
C ARG A 78 2.61 -12.92 1.80
N GLU A 79 3.10 -12.49 2.96
CA GLU A 79 2.82 -13.07 4.28
C GLU A 79 1.31 -13.15 4.57
N VAL A 80 0.56 -12.10 4.24
CA VAL A 80 -0.89 -12.13 4.40
C VAL A 80 -1.54 -13.17 3.50
N GLY A 81 -1.09 -13.30 2.25
CA GLY A 81 -1.56 -14.36 1.35
C GLY A 81 -1.17 -15.76 1.82
N GLU A 82 0.05 -15.95 2.32
CA GLU A 82 0.53 -17.24 2.84
C GLU A 82 -0.25 -17.68 4.08
N GLU A 83 -0.41 -16.78 5.06
CA GLU A 83 -1.01 -17.12 6.35
C GLU A 83 -2.54 -17.19 6.33
N THR A 84 -3.20 -16.41 5.45
CA THR A 84 -4.67 -16.33 5.44
C THR A 84 -5.33 -17.00 4.25
N GLY A 85 -4.58 -17.22 3.16
CA GLY A 85 -5.13 -17.67 1.88
C GLY A 85 -5.85 -16.58 1.08
N TYR A 86 -6.04 -15.37 1.63
CA TYR A 86 -6.69 -14.27 0.93
C TYR A 86 -5.72 -13.53 0.02
N ALA A 87 -6.10 -13.34 -1.24
CA ALA A 87 -5.44 -12.39 -2.11
C ALA A 87 -5.85 -10.97 -1.72
N VAL A 88 -4.87 -10.12 -1.41
CA VAL A 88 -5.10 -8.76 -0.90
C VAL A 88 -4.36 -7.69 -1.68
N THR A 89 -4.85 -6.45 -1.62
CA THR A 89 -4.17 -5.25 -2.11
C THR A 89 -3.87 -4.28 -0.96
N LEU A 90 -2.74 -3.58 -1.04
CA LEU A 90 -2.35 -2.61 -0.02
C LEU A 90 -3.19 -1.33 -0.07
N GLY A 91 -3.50 -0.84 1.12
CA GLY A 91 -4.05 0.48 1.42
C GLY A 91 -3.09 1.34 2.23
N PRO A 92 -3.60 2.33 2.98
CA PRO A 92 -2.79 3.16 3.85
C PRO A 92 -1.95 2.35 4.86
N HIS A 93 -0.72 2.79 5.10
CA HIS A 93 0.11 2.27 6.20
C HIS A 93 -0.57 2.53 7.55
N ILE A 94 -0.59 1.55 8.46
CA ILE A 94 -1.23 1.64 9.78
C ILE A 94 -0.22 2.09 10.83
N ALA A 95 0.81 1.28 11.07
CA ALA A 95 1.74 1.46 12.17
C ALA A 95 3.06 0.70 11.94
N GLN A 96 4.08 1.12 12.68
CA GLN A 96 5.32 0.38 12.87
C GLN A 96 5.40 -0.04 14.34
N ILE A 97 5.65 -1.32 14.60
CA ILE A 97 5.79 -1.89 15.94
C ILE A 97 7.20 -2.45 16.10
N GLU A 98 7.82 -2.20 17.25
CA GLU A 98 9.12 -2.78 17.61
C GLU A 98 9.05 -3.47 18.97
N TYR A 99 9.67 -4.65 19.09
CA TYR A 99 9.88 -5.33 20.36
C TYR A 99 11.11 -6.25 20.31
N PRO A 100 11.77 -6.52 21.44
CA PRO A 100 12.87 -7.50 21.50
C PRO A 100 12.40 -8.87 21.01
N LEU A 101 13.14 -9.51 20.11
CA LEU A 101 12.72 -10.77 19.47
C LEU A 101 12.43 -11.89 20.48
N GLU A 102 13.13 -11.91 21.61
CA GLU A 102 12.90 -12.84 22.73
C GLU A 102 11.53 -12.70 23.41
N ASN A 103 10.77 -11.65 23.09
CA ASN A 103 9.41 -11.43 23.57
C ASN A 103 8.33 -11.94 22.60
N GLU A 104 8.69 -12.52 21.46
CA GLU A 104 7.74 -13.15 20.55
C GLU A 104 6.96 -14.28 21.25
N GLY A 105 5.63 -14.20 21.21
CA GLY A 105 4.72 -15.16 21.87
C GLY A 105 4.40 -14.85 23.34
N LYS A 106 4.98 -13.80 23.96
CA LYS A 106 4.66 -13.43 25.35
C LYS A 106 3.46 -12.46 25.42
N LYS A 107 2.41 -12.84 26.16
CA LYS A 107 1.11 -12.12 26.25
C LYS A 107 1.20 -10.66 26.74
N SER A 108 2.18 -10.34 27.57
CA SER A 108 2.36 -9.00 28.15
C SER A 108 3.84 -8.67 28.23
N ILE A 109 4.19 -7.46 27.77
CA ILE A 109 5.43 -6.82 28.20
C ILE A 109 5.19 -6.45 29.66
N SER A 110 5.59 -7.32 30.59
CA SER A 110 5.84 -6.81 31.93
C SER A 110 6.82 -5.66 31.74
N LYS A 111 6.43 -4.45 32.16
CA LYS A 111 7.40 -3.43 32.57
C LYS A 111 8.14 -4.00 33.78
N SER A 112 8.96 -5.02 33.56
CA SER A 112 9.97 -5.47 34.50
C SER A 112 10.91 -4.30 34.58
N GLY A 113 10.75 -3.55 35.67
CA GLY A 113 11.54 -2.38 35.98
C GLY A 113 13.03 -2.68 35.89
N ALA A 114 13.80 -1.60 35.93
CA ALA A 114 15.23 -1.61 36.15
C ALA A 114 15.61 -2.57 37.29
N LYS A 115 15.81 -3.85 36.97
CA LYS A 115 16.61 -4.75 37.78
C LYS A 115 18.00 -4.56 37.24
N ASN A 116 18.84 -3.99 38.09
CA ASN A 116 20.29 -4.05 37.98
C ASN A 116 20.71 -5.50 37.76
N SER A 117 20.80 -5.92 36.51
CA SER A 117 21.61 -7.08 36.12
C SER A 117 23.01 -6.55 35.87
N SER A 118 23.81 -6.63 36.92
CA SER A 118 25.26 -6.58 36.85
C SER A 118 25.75 -7.53 35.75
N GLN A 119 26.57 -7.00 34.84
CA GLN A 119 27.56 -7.69 34.01
C GLN A 119 27.08 -8.80 33.06
N ASN A 120 26.81 -8.42 31.82
CA ASN A 120 27.42 -9.07 30.64
C ASN A 120 27.40 -8.11 29.43
N ASN A 121 28.44 -7.30 29.31
CA ASN A 121 28.56 -6.16 28.39
C ASN A 121 28.92 -6.54 26.93
N ASN A 122 28.29 -7.57 26.34
CA ASN A 122 28.55 -7.93 24.93
C ASN A 122 27.38 -8.63 24.21
N LYS A 123 26.14 -8.47 24.67
CA LYS A 123 24.98 -9.12 24.00
C LYS A 123 24.33 -8.16 23.00
N THR A 124 24.43 -8.49 21.72
CA THR A 124 23.67 -7.85 20.63
C THR A 124 22.17 -8.00 20.91
N GLU A 125 21.46 -6.88 21.05
CA GLU A 125 19.99 -6.89 21.16
C GLU A 125 19.39 -7.11 19.77
N VAL A 126 18.52 -8.12 19.64
CA VAL A 126 17.81 -8.40 18.39
C VAL A 126 16.39 -7.88 18.54
N VAL A 127 16.03 -6.88 17.75
CA VAL A 127 14.69 -6.24 17.76
C VAL A 127 13.92 -6.67 16.52
N LYS A 128 12.67 -7.09 16.70
CA LYS A 128 11.76 -7.32 15.58
C LYS A 128 11.00 -6.03 15.28
N ARG A 129 11.12 -5.53 14.05
CA ARG A 129 10.39 -4.36 13.55
C ARG A 129 9.36 -4.82 12.54
N ILE A 130 8.10 -4.42 12.73
CA ILE A 130 6.99 -4.86 11.90
C ILE A 130 6.23 -3.65 11.38
N HIS A 131 6.04 -3.59 10.06
CA HIS A 131 5.17 -2.62 9.42
C HIS A 131 3.81 -3.25 9.08
N TYR A 132 2.72 -2.53 9.34
CA TYR A 132 1.36 -2.98 9.05
C TYR A 132 0.66 -2.06 8.07
N TRP A 133 -0.13 -2.63 7.16
CA TRP A 133 -0.98 -1.91 6.22
C TRP A 133 -2.45 -2.28 6.38
N MET A 134 -3.34 -1.34 6.01
CA MET A 134 -4.74 -1.66 5.73
C MET A 134 -4.78 -2.46 4.44
N MET A 135 -5.58 -3.51 4.38
CA MET A 135 -5.66 -4.38 3.21
C MET A 135 -7.10 -4.72 2.87
N ARG A 136 -7.40 -4.74 1.56
CA ARG A 136 -8.68 -5.25 1.04
C ARG A 136 -8.44 -6.50 0.23
N GLU A 137 -9.41 -7.40 0.26
CA GLU A 137 -9.44 -8.55 -0.64
C GLU A 137 -9.49 -8.08 -2.10
N ILE A 138 -8.84 -8.84 -2.99
CA ILE A 138 -9.01 -8.74 -4.43
C ILE A 138 -9.61 -10.04 -4.95
N ASP A 139 -10.37 -9.96 -6.05
CA ASP A 139 -10.98 -11.14 -6.66
C ASP A 139 -9.93 -12.09 -7.24
N GLU A 140 -10.33 -13.35 -7.44
CA GLU A 140 -9.45 -14.42 -7.93
C GLU A 140 -8.83 -14.10 -9.29
N ASN A 141 -9.59 -13.47 -10.20
CA ASN A 141 -9.08 -13.10 -11.51
C ASN A 141 -8.02 -11.98 -11.43
N ALA A 142 -8.24 -10.96 -10.58
CA ALA A 142 -7.23 -9.96 -10.27
C ALA A 142 -5.98 -10.57 -9.61
N ALA A 143 -6.18 -11.53 -8.68
CA ALA A 143 -5.09 -12.24 -8.04
C ALA A 143 -4.25 -13.04 -9.04
N MET A 144 -4.90 -13.79 -9.95
CA MET A 144 -4.24 -14.57 -10.99
C MET A 144 -3.45 -13.70 -11.97
N LYS A 145 -4.04 -12.60 -12.43
CA LYS A 145 -3.35 -11.64 -13.32
C LYS A 145 -2.14 -10.99 -12.65
N ARG A 146 -2.18 -10.80 -11.33
CA ARG A 146 -1.08 -10.18 -10.59
C ARG A 146 0.14 -11.10 -10.43
N LEU A 147 -0.05 -12.42 -10.38
CA LEU A 147 1.01 -13.38 -10.02
C LEU A 147 2.30 -13.27 -10.84
N PRO A 148 2.29 -13.11 -12.19
CA PRO A 148 3.53 -13.00 -12.95
C PRO A 148 4.39 -11.79 -12.55
N ALA A 149 3.74 -10.65 -12.23
CA ALA A 149 4.44 -9.45 -11.80
C ALA A 149 4.84 -9.49 -10.31
N PHE A 150 4.03 -10.10 -9.45
CA PHE A 150 4.27 -10.16 -8.01
C PHE A 150 5.25 -11.27 -7.61
N GLY A 151 5.07 -12.46 -8.17
CA GLY A 151 5.73 -13.69 -7.74
C GLY A 151 4.77 -14.67 -7.05
N PRO A 152 5.24 -15.88 -6.73
CA PRO A 152 4.43 -16.91 -6.12
C PRO A 152 4.12 -16.59 -4.65
N ILE A 153 2.93 -16.99 -4.20
CA ILE A 153 2.52 -16.98 -2.79
C ILE A 153 2.24 -18.44 -2.41
N LYS A 154 2.92 -18.96 -1.40
CA LYS A 154 2.82 -20.37 -0.99
C LYS A 154 2.06 -20.46 0.33
N PRO A 155 0.91 -21.16 0.41
CA PRO A 155 0.16 -21.28 1.66
C PRO A 155 1.03 -21.78 2.82
N ALA A 156 0.84 -21.18 3.99
CA ALA A 156 1.50 -21.59 5.23
C ALA A 156 1.08 -23.01 5.61
N LYS A 157 1.96 -23.71 6.33
CA LYS A 157 1.66 -25.07 6.81
C LYS A 157 0.65 -25.00 7.97
N PRO A 158 -0.19 -26.04 8.18
CA PRO A 158 -1.10 -26.10 9.34
C PRO A 158 -0.40 -26.02 10.71
N THR A 159 0.88 -26.38 10.78
CA THR A 159 1.72 -26.26 11.98
C THR A 159 2.09 -24.81 12.31
N GLU A 160 2.04 -23.93 11.31
CA GLU A 160 2.33 -22.51 11.42
C GLU A 160 1.05 -21.72 11.66
N ILE A 161 0.04 -21.93 10.79
CA ILE A 161 -1.29 -21.34 10.93
C ILE A 161 -2.33 -22.44 11.08
N GLY A 162 -3.01 -22.46 12.23
CA GLY A 162 -4.01 -23.48 12.53
C GLY A 162 -5.43 -23.04 12.21
N ASN A 163 -5.71 -21.74 12.18
CA ASN A 163 -7.05 -21.22 11.89
C ASN A 163 -7.01 -19.76 11.42
N VAL A 164 -8.02 -19.35 10.65
CA VAL A 164 -8.23 -18.00 10.14
C VAL A 164 -9.69 -17.62 10.42
N ILE A 165 -9.93 -16.48 11.07
CA ILE A 165 -11.28 -16.05 11.44
C ILE A 165 -11.52 -14.57 11.12
N TRP A 166 -12.78 -14.25 10.84
CA TRP A 166 -13.27 -12.88 10.71
C TRP A 166 -14.04 -12.47 11.96
N LEU A 167 -13.73 -11.31 12.51
CA LEU A 167 -14.36 -10.78 13.72
C LEU A 167 -14.63 -9.28 13.57
N THR A 168 -15.67 -8.77 14.23
CA THR A 168 -15.83 -7.32 14.39
C THR A 168 -14.66 -6.74 15.19
N PRO A 169 -14.30 -5.46 15.02
CA PRO A 169 -13.22 -4.84 15.80
C PRO A 169 -13.37 -5.03 17.31
N SER A 170 -14.59 -4.93 17.84
CA SER A 170 -14.86 -5.17 19.26
C SER A 170 -14.53 -6.61 19.71
N LYS A 171 -14.83 -7.61 18.87
CA LYS A 171 -14.49 -9.01 19.13
C LYS A 171 -13.00 -9.29 18.90
N ALA A 172 -12.42 -8.72 17.85
CA ALA A 172 -10.99 -8.82 17.55
C ALA A 172 -10.14 -8.31 18.72
N ARG A 173 -10.48 -7.15 19.30
CA ARG A 173 -9.79 -6.59 20.47
C ARG A 173 -9.68 -7.58 21.64
N LYS A 174 -10.77 -8.30 21.91
CA LYS A 174 -10.84 -9.31 22.98
C LYS A 174 -10.07 -10.59 22.61
N LYS A 175 -10.03 -10.93 21.33
CA LYS A 175 -9.40 -12.15 20.81
C LYS A 175 -7.88 -12.03 20.69
N LEU A 176 -7.37 -10.86 20.31
CA LEU A 176 -5.93 -10.60 20.17
C LEU A 176 -5.19 -10.89 21.47
N THR A 177 -4.15 -11.71 21.36
CA THR A 177 -3.36 -12.16 22.51
C THR A 177 -2.42 -11.07 23.01
N HIS A 178 -1.80 -10.31 22.10
CA HIS A 178 -0.72 -9.37 22.42
C HIS A 178 -1.16 -7.92 22.45
N ASP A 179 -0.64 -7.16 23.41
CA ASP A 179 -0.88 -5.71 23.52
C ASP A 179 -0.37 -4.94 22.29
N SER A 180 0.69 -5.42 21.65
CA SER A 180 1.21 -4.83 20.41
C SER A 180 0.18 -4.86 19.29
N ASP A 181 -0.56 -5.96 19.14
CA ASP A 181 -1.56 -6.10 18.08
C ASP A 181 -2.81 -5.25 18.37
N ARG A 182 -3.14 -5.04 19.65
CA ARG A 182 -4.20 -4.10 20.07
C ARG A 182 -3.83 -2.66 19.74
N LYS A 183 -2.55 -2.27 19.85
CA LYS A 183 -2.09 -0.95 19.39
C LYS A 183 -2.23 -0.77 17.88
N VAL A 184 -1.98 -1.82 17.09
CA VAL A 184 -2.22 -1.79 15.64
C VAL A 184 -3.72 -1.65 15.36
N LEU A 185 -4.58 -2.33 16.12
CA LEU A 185 -6.03 -2.15 16.04
C LEU A 185 -6.45 -0.71 16.35
N ASP A 186 -5.91 -0.09 17.39
CA ASP A 186 -6.20 1.31 17.74
C ASP A 186 -5.84 2.26 16.59
N ALA A 187 -4.65 2.11 16.00
CA ALA A 187 -4.21 2.90 14.85
C ALA A 187 -5.07 2.66 13.59
N PHE A 188 -5.56 1.43 13.41
CA PHE A 188 -6.50 1.12 12.33
C PHE A 188 -7.86 1.80 12.54
N LEU A 189 -8.40 1.77 13.76
CA LEU A 189 -9.68 2.40 14.08
C LEU A 189 -9.62 3.93 13.96
N GLU A 190 -8.49 4.55 14.32
CA GLU A 190 -8.27 5.98 14.08
C GLU A 190 -8.40 6.32 12.58
N LYS A 191 -7.80 5.51 11.70
CA LYS A 191 -7.94 5.65 10.24
C LYS A 191 -9.38 5.41 9.78
N LEU A 192 -10.06 4.44 10.39
CA LEU A 192 -11.46 4.13 10.11
C LEU A 192 -12.37 5.34 10.39
N HIS A 193 -12.22 5.95 11.57
CA HIS A 193 -13.00 7.12 12.00
C HIS A 193 -12.69 8.37 11.17
N ASP A 194 -11.46 8.48 10.65
CA ASP A 194 -11.06 9.51 9.70
C ASP A 194 -11.64 9.32 8.28
N GLY A 195 -12.44 8.27 8.06
CA GLY A 195 -13.04 7.95 6.76
C GLY A 195 -12.06 7.35 5.76
N GLN A 196 -10.95 6.77 6.23
CA GLN A 196 -9.89 6.22 5.38
C GLN A 196 -10.14 4.78 4.93
N THR A 197 -11.30 4.19 5.25
CA THR A 197 -11.68 2.84 4.81
C THR A 197 -12.17 2.77 3.38
N GLU A 198 -12.55 3.90 2.79
CA GLU A 198 -12.96 4.01 1.39
C GLU A 198 -11.92 4.89 0.69
N TYR A 199 -11.00 4.21 0.00
CA TYR A 199 -9.88 4.83 -0.70
C TYR A 199 -9.73 4.22 -2.08
N LYS A 200 -9.15 5.03 -2.96
CA LYS A 200 -8.67 4.69 -4.28
C LYS A 200 -7.16 4.86 -4.31
N THR A 201 -6.50 4.16 -5.21
CA THR A 201 -5.04 4.18 -5.28
C THR A 201 -4.60 4.79 -6.62
N LEU A 202 -3.77 5.82 -6.57
CA LEU A 202 -3.13 6.40 -7.74
C LEU A 202 -1.62 6.27 -7.58
N ILE A 203 -0.97 5.62 -8.54
CA ILE A 203 0.46 5.33 -8.50
C ILE A 203 1.17 6.13 -9.59
N LEU A 204 1.88 7.18 -9.17
CA LEU A 204 2.62 8.05 -10.08
C LEU A 204 4.00 7.47 -10.31
N VAL A 205 4.27 7.02 -11.54
CA VAL A 205 5.56 6.48 -11.94
C VAL A 205 6.32 7.55 -12.71
N ARG A 206 7.55 7.84 -12.30
CA ARG A 206 8.47 8.60 -13.16
C ARG A 206 9.19 7.62 -14.08
N HIS A 207 9.22 7.91 -15.38
CA HIS A 207 9.89 7.04 -16.35
C HIS A 207 11.32 6.65 -15.91
N GLY A 208 11.76 5.47 -16.30
CA GLY A 208 13.10 4.93 -16.06
C GLY A 208 14.22 5.81 -16.63
N LYS A 209 15.47 5.53 -16.23
CA LYS A 209 16.63 6.23 -16.80
C LYS A 209 16.61 6.07 -18.32
N ALA A 210 16.68 7.18 -19.04
CA ALA A 210 16.59 7.23 -20.50
C ALA A 210 17.91 7.66 -21.13
N GLU A 211 18.06 7.35 -22.42
CA GLU A 211 19.20 7.80 -23.22
C GLU A 211 19.37 9.31 -23.10
N SER A 212 20.62 9.79 -23.16
CA SER A 212 20.86 11.22 -23.04
C SER A 212 20.35 11.96 -24.28
N ARG A 213 19.81 13.17 -24.09
CA ARG A 213 19.37 14.02 -25.21
C ARG A 213 20.49 14.33 -26.19
N LYS A 214 21.73 14.44 -25.70
CA LYS A 214 22.92 14.75 -26.50
C LYS A 214 23.36 13.57 -27.39
N SER A 215 23.19 12.33 -26.91
CA SER A 215 23.62 11.13 -27.63
C SER A 215 22.55 10.58 -28.57
N TRP A 216 21.27 10.82 -28.25
CA TRP A 216 20.14 10.29 -29.02
C TRP A 216 20.00 11.01 -30.36
N GLN A 217 20.00 10.24 -31.46
CA GLN A 217 19.90 10.76 -32.83
C GLN A 217 18.47 10.78 -33.38
N GLY A 218 17.50 10.23 -32.64
CA GLY A 218 16.09 10.24 -33.03
C GLY A 218 15.31 11.41 -32.44
N SER A 219 14.00 11.42 -32.67
CA SER A 219 13.09 12.39 -32.03
C SER A 219 13.01 12.19 -30.50
N GLU A 220 12.64 13.24 -29.76
CA GLU A 220 12.39 13.14 -28.31
C GLU A 220 11.29 12.12 -27.96
N ALA A 221 10.28 11.98 -28.83
CA ALA A 221 9.18 11.03 -28.64
C ALA A 221 9.65 9.56 -28.70
N THR A 222 10.70 9.28 -29.49
CA THR A 222 11.24 7.93 -29.68
C THR A 222 12.44 7.61 -28.80
N ARG A 223 12.87 8.53 -27.91
CA ARG A 223 14.02 8.31 -27.02
C ARG A 223 13.71 7.21 -25.99
N PRO A 224 14.46 6.09 -25.97
CA PRO A 224 14.16 4.93 -25.14
C PRO A 224 14.73 5.04 -23.72
N ILE A 225 14.31 4.12 -22.85
CA ILE A 225 15.02 3.85 -21.60
C ILE A 225 16.37 3.16 -21.86
N THR A 226 17.35 3.37 -20.98
CA THR A 226 18.64 2.66 -21.04
C THR A 226 18.49 1.23 -20.49
N PRO A 227 19.47 0.33 -20.67
CA PRO A 227 19.43 -1.00 -20.04
C PRO A 227 19.26 -0.96 -18.52
N LEU A 228 19.93 -0.03 -17.83
CA LEU A 228 19.72 0.19 -16.39
C LEU A 228 18.32 0.74 -16.08
N GLY A 229 17.77 1.57 -16.95
CA GLY A 229 16.39 2.03 -16.85
C GLY A 229 15.39 0.88 -16.98
N SER A 230 15.66 -0.06 -17.88
CA SER A 230 14.87 -1.28 -18.06
C SER A 230 14.92 -2.18 -16.83
N ALA A 231 16.11 -2.45 -16.28
CA ALA A 231 16.27 -3.22 -15.04
C ALA A 231 15.53 -2.59 -13.85
N ALA A 232 15.61 -1.27 -13.69
CA ALA A 232 14.85 -0.55 -12.65
C ALA A 232 13.34 -0.62 -12.87
N SER A 233 12.89 -0.54 -14.12
CA SER A 233 11.47 -0.64 -14.48
C SER A 233 10.91 -2.04 -14.20
N TYR A 234 11.69 -3.09 -14.51
CA TYR A 234 11.36 -4.46 -14.18
C TYR A 234 11.23 -4.67 -12.66
N ALA A 235 12.24 -4.26 -11.90
CA ALA A 235 12.23 -4.35 -10.43
C ALA A 235 11.08 -3.56 -9.78
N LEU A 236 10.69 -2.42 -10.37
CA LEU A 236 9.55 -1.64 -9.90
C LEU A 236 8.23 -2.41 -10.05
N GLY A 237 8.08 -3.24 -11.08
CA GLY A 237 6.85 -4.00 -11.35
C GLY A 237 6.36 -4.82 -10.15
N ARG A 238 7.28 -5.49 -9.45
CA ARG A 238 7.00 -6.28 -8.23
C ARG A 238 6.43 -5.43 -7.08
N GLU A 239 6.87 -4.17 -6.99
CA GLU A 239 6.37 -3.22 -6.00
C GLU A 239 5.00 -2.65 -6.40
N LEU A 240 4.78 -2.36 -7.69
CA LEU A 240 3.49 -1.89 -8.20
C LEU A 240 2.39 -2.96 -8.00
N ALA A 241 2.75 -4.23 -8.19
CA ALA A 241 1.86 -5.36 -8.02
C ALA A 241 1.24 -5.45 -6.61
N CYS A 242 1.91 -4.91 -5.57
CA CYS A 242 1.40 -4.89 -4.20
C CYS A 242 0.06 -4.12 -4.06
N TYR A 243 -0.22 -3.22 -4.99
CA TYR A 243 -1.43 -2.38 -5.02
C TYR A 243 -2.46 -2.85 -6.06
N ALA A 244 -2.22 -4.00 -6.68
CA ALA A 244 -3.08 -4.68 -7.66
C ALA A 244 -3.75 -3.73 -8.67
N PRO A 245 -2.99 -2.86 -9.36
CA PRO A 245 -3.58 -1.91 -10.30
C PRO A 245 -4.35 -2.63 -11.40
N ASN A 246 -5.45 -2.03 -11.84
CA ASN A 246 -6.30 -2.56 -12.91
C ASN A 246 -6.33 -1.65 -14.15
N ARG A 247 -5.62 -0.52 -14.11
CA ARG A 247 -5.45 0.39 -15.24
C ARG A 247 -4.05 0.98 -15.27
N ILE A 248 -3.53 1.15 -16.48
CA ILE A 248 -2.23 1.79 -16.74
C ILE A 248 -2.45 2.92 -17.75
N VAL A 249 -2.03 4.11 -17.36
CA VAL A 249 -2.00 5.32 -18.18
C VAL A 249 -0.55 5.75 -18.37
N SER A 250 -0.20 6.24 -19.56
CA SER A 250 1.15 6.71 -19.84
C SER A 250 1.14 7.86 -20.84
N SER A 251 2.15 8.72 -20.76
CA SER A 251 2.58 9.48 -21.95
C SER A 251 2.89 8.51 -23.11
N PRO A 252 2.55 8.85 -24.38
CA PRO A 252 2.88 8.02 -25.54
C PRO A 252 4.38 7.95 -25.86
N TRP A 253 5.20 8.84 -25.29
CA TRP A 253 6.63 8.82 -25.53
C TRP A 253 7.29 7.53 -25.05
N LYS A 254 8.18 6.98 -25.90
CA LYS A 254 8.75 5.63 -25.79
C LYS A 254 9.27 5.31 -24.40
N ARG A 255 10.08 6.19 -23.79
CA ARG A 255 10.59 5.99 -22.42
C ARG A 255 9.51 5.79 -21.35
N CYS A 256 8.35 6.44 -21.45
CA CYS A 256 7.27 6.25 -20.48
C CYS A 256 6.58 4.90 -20.70
N VAL A 257 6.27 4.57 -21.96
CA VAL A 257 5.66 3.29 -22.34
C VAL A 257 6.56 2.12 -21.93
N GLU A 258 7.86 2.17 -22.28
CA GLU A 258 8.83 1.12 -21.93
C GLU A 258 8.99 0.93 -20.41
N THR A 259 8.82 1.99 -19.61
CA THR A 259 8.92 1.89 -18.14
C THR A 259 7.83 1.00 -17.54
N VAL A 260 6.64 0.97 -18.14
CA VAL A 260 5.51 0.18 -17.63
C VAL A 260 5.18 -1.03 -18.49
N ALA A 261 5.88 -1.22 -19.61
CA ALA A 261 5.60 -2.27 -20.59
C ALA A 261 5.66 -3.69 -20.01
N THR A 262 6.72 -4.03 -19.28
CA THR A 262 6.84 -5.38 -18.69
C THR A 262 5.77 -5.62 -17.63
N PHE A 263 5.56 -4.65 -16.74
CA PHE A 263 4.50 -4.74 -15.74
C PHE A 263 3.11 -4.89 -16.37
N ALA A 264 2.82 -4.15 -17.46
CA ALA A 264 1.58 -4.26 -18.21
C ALA A 264 1.40 -5.65 -18.82
N HIS A 265 2.46 -6.19 -19.44
CA HIS A 265 2.45 -7.55 -19.98
C HIS A 265 2.19 -8.60 -18.90
N ASP A 266 2.98 -8.57 -17.82
CA ASP A 266 2.90 -9.54 -16.72
C ASP A 266 1.55 -9.47 -15.99
N SER A 267 0.93 -8.29 -15.94
CA SER A 267 -0.38 -8.09 -15.32
C SER A 267 -1.56 -8.25 -16.29
N SER A 268 -1.31 -8.59 -17.56
CA SER A 268 -2.33 -8.65 -18.62
C SER A 268 -3.18 -7.36 -18.73
N LEU A 269 -2.52 -6.20 -18.66
CA LEU A 269 -3.12 -4.88 -18.75
C LEU A 269 -2.69 -4.16 -20.03
N SER A 270 -3.61 -3.40 -20.63
CA SER A 270 -3.27 -2.47 -21.71
C SER A 270 -2.74 -1.15 -21.17
N ILE A 271 -1.83 -0.52 -21.93
CA ILE A 271 -1.34 0.83 -21.64
C ILE A 271 -2.19 1.84 -22.43
N GLU A 272 -2.97 2.64 -21.73
CA GLU A 272 -3.68 3.78 -22.30
C GLU A 272 -2.71 4.95 -22.47
N GLN A 273 -2.54 5.40 -23.72
CA GLN A 273 -1.58 6.45 -24.06
C GLN A 273 -2.30 7.79 -24.24
N ILE A 274 -1.92 8.79 -23.46
CA ILE A 274 -2.56 10.11 -23.46
C ILE A 274 -1.59 11.18 -23.98
N ALA A 275 -1.92 11.78 -25.13
CA ALA A 275 -1.06 12.74 -25.83
C ALA A 275 -0.80 14.02 -25.00
N GLU A 276 -1.76 14.40 -24.18
CA GLU A 276 -1.71 15.57 -23.29
C GLU A 276 -0.71 15.40 -22.13
N LEU A 277 -0.21 14.19 -21.91
CA LEU A 277 0.82 13.87 -20.92
C LEU A 277 2.26 13.91 -21.50
N THR A 278 2.46 14.42 -22.71
CA THR A 278 3.82 14.64 -23.27
C THR A 278 4.48 15.90 -22.71
N GLU A 279 5.82 15.99 -22.73
CA GLU A 279 6.51 17.24 -22.32
C GLU A 279 6.12 18.39 -23.26
N ASP A 280 6.04 18.15 -24.57
CA ASP A 280 5.69 19.18 -25.56
C ASP A 280 4.27 19.74 -25.34
N HIS A 281 3.27 18.88 -25.10
CA HIS A 281 1.92 19.37 -24.80
C HIS A 281 1.87 20.12 -23.47
N HIS A 282 2.58 19.63 -22.45
CA HIS A 282 2.65 20.29 -21.15
C HIS A 282 3.30 21.66 -21.20
N GLU A 283 4.38 21.81 -21.97
CA GLU A 283 5.06 23.10 -22.16
C GLU A 283 4.13 24.13 -22.83
N ASN A 284 3.36 23.71 -23.83
CA ASN A 284 2.44 24.59 -24.57
C ASN A 284 1.09 24.82 -23.87
N LYS A 285 0.56 23.80 -23.18
CA LYS A 285 -0.80 23.79 -22.62
C LYS A 285 -0.84 23.16 -21.20
N PRO A 286 -0.11 23.71 -20.21
CA PRO A 286 0.03 23.09 -18.89
C PRO A 286 -1.30 22.93 -18.13
N LYS A 287 -2.26 23.84 -18.34
CA LYS A 287 -3.62 23.73 -17.75
C LYS A 287 -4.40 22.54 -18.31
N SER A 288 -4.23 22.23 -19.59
CA SER A 288 -4.88 21.08 -20.24
C SER A 288 -4.28 19.78 -19.69
N THR A 289 -2.96 19.67 -19.60
CA THR A 289 -2.30 18.53 -18.93
C THR A 289 -2.77 18.35 -17.50
N LEU A 290 -2.85 19.45 -16.71
CA LEU A 290 -3.35 19.37 -15.34
C LEU A 290 -4.82 18.92 -15.29
N SER A 291 -5.65 19.33 -16.24
CA SER A 291 -7.06 18.91 -16.29
C SER A 291 -7.19 17.40 -16.51
N VAL A 292 -6.33 16.81 -17.36
CA VAL A 292 -6.23 15.35 -17.52
C VAL A 292 -5.81 14.67 -16.22
N LEU A 293 -4.77 15.18 -15.55
CA LEU A 293 -4.31 14.61 -14.28
C LEU A 293 -5.38 14.64 -13.17
N ILE A 294 -6.20 15.70 -13.16
CA ILE A 294 -7.33 15.82 -12.22
C ILE A 294 -8.48 14.90 -12.62
N SER A 295 -8.78 14.76 -13.92
CA SER A 295 -9.82 13.83 -14.37
C SER A 295 -9.44 12.38 -14.05
N GLU A 296 -8.17 12.04 -14.07
CA GLU A 296 -7.68 10.73 -13.64
C GLU A 296 -7.99 10.43 -12.17
N ILE A 297 -7.93 11.42 -11.28
CA ILE A 297 -8.40 11.26 -9.89
C ILE A 297 -9.93 11.03 -9.86
N GLN A 298 -10.68 11.78 -10.65
CA GLN A 298 -12.15 11.68 -10.69
C GLN A 298 -12.64 10.37 -11.32
N ASN A 299 -11.90 9.82 -12.29
CA ASN A 299 -12.21 8.56 -12.97
C ASN A 299 -12.08 7.36 -12.02
N LEU A 300 -11.25 7.48 -10.96
CA LEU A 300 -11.22 6.50 -9.87
C LEU A 300 -12.57 6.40 -9.13
N ASP A 301 -13.49 7.35 -9.29
CA ASP A 301 -14.84 7.26 -8.71
C ASP A 301 -15.84 6.62 -9.66
N CYS A 302 -15.76 6.95 -10.95
CA CYS A 302 -16.68 6.45 -11.97
C CYS A 302 -16.50 4.94 -12.18
N ASN A 303 -15.27 4.44 -12.20
CA ASN A 303 -14.99 3.00 -12.31
C ASN A 303 -15.55 2.20 -11.12
N ALA A 304 -15.70 2.82 -9.95
CA ALA A 304 -16.27 2.19 -8.75
C ALA A 304 -17.80 2.12 -8.74
N LYS A 305 -18.50 2.90 -9.58
CA LYS A 305 -19.97 2.92 -9.66
C LYS A 305 -20.54 1.98 -10.73
N ASN A 306 -19.74 1.66 -11.75
CA ASN A 306 -20.15 0.85 -12.91
C ASN A 306 -19.74 -0.63 -12.80
N THR A 307 -19.14 -1.03 -11.69
CA THR A 307 -18.65 -2.40 -11.47
C THR A 307 -19.23 -2.95 -10.18
N GLU A 308 -19.38 -4.28 -10.11
CA GLU A 308 -19.74 -4.98 -8.87
C GLU A 308 -18.83 -4.49 -7.73
N ALA A 309 -19.38 -4.42 -6.51
CA ALA A 309 -18.87 -3.67 -5.36
C ALA A 309 -17.43 -4.00 -4.88
N ASN A 310 -16.70 -4.89 -5.55
CA ASN A 310 -15.41 -5.44 -5.15
C ASN A 310 -14.24 -5.17 -6.12
N ILE A 311 -14.42 -4.40 -7.21
CA ILE A 311 -13.29 -4.15 -8.12
C ILE A 311 -12.30 -3.15 -7.50
N ASN A 312 -11.05 -3.61 -7.31
CA ASN A 312 -9.95 -2.76 -6.88
C ASN A 312 -9.76 -1.61 -7.88
N ASN A 313 -9.66 -0.39 -7.38
CA ASN A 313 -9.61 0.78 -8.24
C ASN A 313 -8.28 1.51 -8.00
N SER A 314 -7.31 1.08 -8.80
CA SER A 314 -5.91 1.38 -8.64
C SER A 314 -5.30 1.62 -10.01
N THR A 315 -4.82 2.85 -10.25
CA THR A 315 -4.29 3.27 -11.56
C THR A 315 -2.80 3.56 -11.44
N VAL A 316 -2.01 3.00 -12.36
CA VAL A 316 -0.61 3.40 -12.58
C VAL A 316 -0.57 4.49 -13.65
N MET A 317 0.18 5.56 -13.41
CA MET A 317 0.35 6.66 -14.36
C MET A 317 1.84 6.98 -14.57
N CYS A 318 2.37 6.70 -15.75
CA CYS A 318 3.77 6.98 -16.10
C CYS A 318 3.93 8.39 -16.71
N LEU A 319 4.74 9.22 -16.06
CA LEU A 319 4.84 10.66 -16.33
C LEU A 319 6.29 11.15 -16.51
N HIS A 320 6.40 12.34 -17.11
CA HIS A 320 7.64 13.11 -17.19
C HIS A 320 7.83 14.02 -15.98
N ARG A 321 9.09 14.32 -15.67
CA ARG A 321 9.49 15.19 -14.55
C ARG A 321 8.74 16.55 -14.48
N PRO A 322 8.61 17.36 -15.56
CA PRO A 322 7.92 18.65 -15.46
C PRO A 322 6.42 18.53 -15.13
N ILE A 323 5.78 17.49 -15.68
CA ILE A 323 4.36 17.18 -15.45
C ILE A 323 4.13 16.76 -14.00
N ILE A 324 5.03 15.90 -13.47
CA ILE A 324 5.05 15.53 -12.05
C ILE A 324 5.12 16.77 -11.15
N GLY A 325 5.96 17.74 -11.50
CA GLY A 325 6.06 19.01 -10.77
C GLY A 325 4.73 19.75 -10.71
N THR A 326 4.09 19.94 -11.86
CA THR A 326 2.76 20.60 -11.96
C THR A 326 1.72 19.83 -11.15
N PHE A 327 1.74 18.50 -11.21
CA PHE A 327 0.77 17.71 -10.46
C PHE A 327 1.03 17.76 -8.96
N PHE A 328 2.29 17.70 -8.51
CA PHE A 328 2.63 17.82 -7.09
C PHE A 328 2.18 19.15 -6.51
N ASP A 329 2.23 20.23 -7.29
CA ASP A 329 1.71 21.54 -6.87
C ASP A 329 0.21 21.48 -6.56
N TYR A 330 -0.58 20.85 -7.44
CA TYR A 330 -2.00 20.59 -7.20
C TYR A 330 -2.22 19.64 -6.00
N LEU A 331 -1.51 18.50 -5.95
CA LEU A 331 -1.65 17.49 -4.90
C LEU A 331 -1.35 18.05 -3.51
N ARG A 332 -0.37 18.97 -3.38
CA ARG A 332 -0.10 19.67 -2.11
C ARG A 332 -1.26 20.56 -1.65
N GLY A 333 -2.07 21.06 -2.57
CA GLY A 333 -3.29 21.83 -2.28
C GLY A 333 -4.37 20.99 -1.62
N ILE A 334 -4.52 19.73 -2.06
CA ILE A 334 -5.53 18.78 -1.53
C ILE A 334 -5.00 17.87 -0.42
N THR A 335 -3.70 17.94 -0.12
CA THR A 335 -3.06 17.24 1.00
C THR A 335 -3.13 18.09 2.26
N LYS A 336 -3.55 17.53 3.40
CA LYS A 336 -3.53 18.26 4.69
C LYS A 336 -2.25 18.02 5.51
N PRO A 337 -1.85 16.77 5.82
CA PRO A 337 -0.75 16.54 6.74
C PRO A 337 0.56 17.14 6.23
N ARG A 338 1.25 17.93 7.07
CA ARG A 338 2.55 18.54 6.72
C ARG A 338 3.59 17.48 6.34
N ALA A 339 3.56 16.31 7.00
CA ALA A 339 4.43 15.18 6.68
C ALA A 339 4.26 14.70 5.23
N HIS A 340 3.02 14.51 4.78
CA HIS A 340 2.72 14.09 3.40
C HIS A 340 3.16 15.16 2.37
N LYS A 341 2.97 16.44 2.70
CA LYS A 341 3.48 17.54 1.83
C LYS A 341 4.99 17.51 1.63
N ARG A 342 5.77 16.98 2.59
CA ARG A 342 7.24 16.85 2.45
C ARG A 342 7.64 15.75 1.47
N ILE A 343 6.80 14.73 1.27
CA ILE A 343 7.03 13.68 0.27
C ILE A 343 6.82 14.25 -1.14
N LEU A 344 5.80 15.10 -1.30
CA LEU A 344 5.53 15.85 -2.53
C LEU A 344 6.52 17.03 -2.68
N SER A 345 7.78 16.71 -3.00
CA SER A 345 8.86 17.68 -3.11
C SER A 345 8.46 18.89 -3.97
N GLN A 346 8.85 20.08 -3.53
CA GLN A 346 8.71 21.33 -4.29
C GLN A 346 9.90 21.58 -5.23
N LYS A 347 10.97 20.79 -5.11
CA LYS A 347 12.21 20.97 -5.85
C LYS A 347 12.40 19.84 -6.84
N SER A 348 12.73 20.22 -8.07
CA SER A 348 13.20 19.28 -9.09
C SER A 348 14.43 18.53 -8.56
N PRO A 349 14.57 17.21 -8.81
CA PRO A 349 13.80 16.39 -9.74
C PRO A 349 12.45 15.85 -9.23
N TYR A 350 11.95 16.32 -8.09
CA TYR A 350 10.71 15.92 -7.40
C TYR A 350 10.71 14.49 -6.84
N MET A 351 11.11 13.51 -7.66
CA MET A 351 11.32 12.10 -7.31
C MET A 351 12.35 11.47 -8.26
N PRO A 352 13.10 10.41 -7.87
CA PRO A 352 14.07 9.72 -8.72
C PRO A 352 13.47 9.13 -10.01
N THR A 353 14.27 8.94 -11.06
CA THR A 353 13.84 8.19 -12.27
C THR A 353 13.56 6.72 -11.92
N GLY A 354 12.57 6.11 -12.57
CA GLY A 354 12.22 4.71 -12.33
C GLY A 354 11.69 4.44 -10.92
N SER A 355 11.19 5.47 -10.24
CA SER A 355 10.53 5.35 -8.93
C SER A 355 9.04 5.66 -9.05
N ALA A 356 8.29 5.31 -8.02
CA ALA A 356 6.88 5.65 -7.92
C ALA A 356 6.52 6.37 -6.61
N ILE A 357 5.41 7.11 -6.65
CA ILE A 357 4.70 7.59 -5.46
C ILE A 357 3.30 7.00 -5.48
N VAL A 358 2.91 6.34 -4.41
CA VAL A 358 1.57 5.82 -4.23
C VAL A 358 0.77 6.82 -3.42
N LEU A 359 -0.42 7.13 -3.91
CA LEU A 359 -1.37 8.03 -3.28
C LEU A 359 -2.62 7.24 -2.94
N HIS A 360 -2.97 7.20 -1.66
CA HIS A 360 -4.30 6.77 -1.25
C HIS A 360 -5.19 8.00 -1.15
N ILE A 361 -6.26 8.00 -1.94
CA ILE A 361 -7.16 9.14 -2.12
C ILE A 361 -8.54 8.72 -1.63
N SER A 362 -9.13 9.55 -0.77
CA SER A 362 -10.52 9.40 -0.36
C SER A 362 -11.32 10.61 -0.81
N ASN A 363 -12.59 10.39 -1.13
CA ASN A 363 -13.49 11.43 -1.54
C ASN A 363 -14.28 11.98 -0.35
N THR A 364 -14.31 13.31 -0.26
CA THR A 364 -15.07 14.02 0.75
C THR A 364 -16.10 14.92 0.08
N SER A 365 -17.06 15.44 0.84
CA SER A 365 -17.99 16.46 0.36
C SER A 365 -17.30 17.73 -0.16
N LYS A 366 -16.02 17.95 0.17
CA LYS A 366 -15.20 19.07 -0.27
C LYS A 366 -14.25 18.71 -1.44
N GLY A 367 -14.39 17.52 -2.01
CA GLY A 367 -13.54 16.97 -3.07
C GLY A 367 -12.56 15.91 -2.59
N ALA A 368 -11.70 15.48 -3.52
CA ALA A 368 -10.68 14.46 -3.28
C ALA A 368 -9.65 14.94 -2.26
N ARG A 369 -9.25 14.03 -1.36
CA ARG A 369 -8.25 14.27 -0.33
C ARG A 369 -7.25 13.13 -0.31
N ILE A 370 -5.96 13.48 -0.30
CA ILE A 370 -4.91 12.49 -0.08
C ILE A 370 -4.87 12.15 1.41
N ILE A 371 -5.07 10.87 1.72
CA ILE A 371 -5.09 10.34 3.08
C ILE A 371 -3.77 9.68 3.46
N ASP A 372 -3.03 9.15 2.48
CA ASP A 372 -1.70 8.57 2.68
C ASP A 372 -0.83 8.68 1.42
N ILE A 373 0.49 8.74 1.61
CA ILE A 373 1.49 8.85 0.54
C ILE A 373 2.69 7.96 0.85
N GLU A 374 3.01 7.06 -0.08
CA GLU A 374 4.19 6.22 0.02
C GLU A 374 5.19 6.48 -1.11
N LYS A 375 6.48 6.45 -0.77
CA LYS A 375 7.55 6.39 -1.77
C LYS A 375 7.85 4.94 -2.09
N VAL A 376 7.90 4.62 -3.37
CA VAL A 376 8.24 3.29 -3.88
C VAL A 376 9.49 3.41 -4.72
N LEU A 377 10.55 2.75 -4.28
CA LEU A 377 11.80 2.65 -5.02
C LEU A 377 11.93 1.21 -5.51
N PRO A 378 12.40 1.00 -6.75
CA PRO A 378 12.76 -0.34 -7.18
C PRO A 378 13.88 -0.87 -6.30
N ILE A 379 13.83 -2.17 -5.98
CA ILE A 379 14.95 -2.88 -5.36
C ILE A 379 15.89 -3.28 -6.51
N VAL A 380 16.75 -2.35 -6.91
CA VAL A 380 17.79 -2.56 -7.93
C VAL A 380 19.15 -2.56 -7.27
N TYR A 381 19.86 -3.68 -7.45
CA TYR A 381 21.27 -3.99 -7.11
C TYR A 381 21.78 -3.59 -5.73
#